data_AF-A0A955EAB3-F1
#
_entry.id   AF-A0A955EAB3-F1
#
_cell.length_a   1.000
_cell.length_b   1.000
_cell.length_c   1.000
_cell.angle_alpha   90.00
_cell.angle_beta   90.00
_cell.angle_gamma   90.00
#
_symmetry.space_group_name_H-M   'P 1'
#
loop_
_entity.id
_entity.type
_entity.pdbx_description
1 polymer ?
#
loop_
_entity_poly.entity_id
_entity_poly.type
_entity_poly.pdbx_seq_one_letter_code
_entity_poly.pdbx_strand_id
1 'polypeptide(L)'
;MDLLDQNEVEALLAAVEQDQEEDSGPVDKIFSRRIRRGQTPEVKEYDFKRPERVSKDQMRSIQTLHETFARSFGASLSGFLRTIVEVKVAHVAQMTYYELISSLPNPTSFNLIEADEFEGRLCL
;
A
#
# COMPACT_ATOMS: atom_id res chain seq x y z
N MET A 1 -6.22 -24.96 39.42
CA MET A 1 -6.93 -25.76 38.41
C MET A 1 -8.38 -25.64 38.81
N ASP A 2 -9.02 -24.55 38.37
CA ASP A 2 -10.44 -24.33 38.67
C ASP A 2 -11.23 -25.37 37.89
N LEU A 3 -11.69 -26.37 38.61
CA LEU A 3 -12.64 -27.36 38.13
C LEU A 3 -14.00 -26.66 38.13
N LEU A 4 -14.54 -26.39 36.94
CA LEU A 4 -15.88 -25.85 36.80
C LEU A 4 -16.88 -26.79 37.48
N ASP A 5 -17.84 -26.20 38.19
CA ASP A 5 -18.93 -26.94 38.81
C ASP A 5 -19.90 -27.45 37.73
N GLN A 6 -20.61 -28.54 38.02
CA GLN A 6 -21.50 -29.23 37.08
C GLN A 6 -22.56 -28.27 36.49
N ASN A 7 -23.01 -27.29 37.27
CA ASN A 7 -23.95 -26.24 36.85
C ASN A 7 -23.35 -25.26 35.82
N GLU A 8 -22.06 -24.95 35.91
CA GLU A 8 -21.38 -24.06 34.95
C GLU A 8 -21.16 -24.76 33.61
N VAL A 9 -20.92 -26.08 33.65
CA VAL A 9 -20.83 -26.92 32.45
C VAL A 9 -22.18 -26.99 31.74
N GLU A 10 -23.28 -27.19 32.48
CA GLU A 10 -24.62 -27.19 31.88
C GLU A 10 -25.03 -25.83 31.32
N ALA A 11 -24.67 -24.73 32.00
CA ALA A 11 -24.92 -23.37 31.50
C ALA A 11 -24.17 -23.09 30.18
N LEU A 12 -22.92 -23.55 30.05
CA LEU A 12 -22.15 -23.42 28.82
C LEU A 12 -22.69 -24.32 27.70
N LEU A 13 -23.13 -25.53 28.02
CA LEU A 13 -23.71 -26.45 27.03
C LEU A 13 -25.02 -25.89 26.46
N ALA A 14 -25.89 -25.36 27.33
CA ALA A 14 -27.16 -24.76 26.94
C ALA A 14 -26.98 -23.49 26.09
N ALA A 15 -25.96 -22.66 26.39
CA ALA A 15 -25.63 -21.49 25.59
C ALA A 15 -25.16 -21.87 24.17
N VAL A 16 -24.36 -22.94 24.04
CA VAL A 16 -23.89 -23.46 22.74
C VAL A 16 -25.01 -24.12 21.93
N GLU A 17 -25.99 -24.74 22.58
CA GLU A 17 -27.19 -25.26 21.90
C GLU A 17 -28.13 -24.14 21.44
N GLN A 18 -28.27 -23.05 22.21
CA GLN A 18 -29.04 -21.87 21.78
C GLN A 18 -28.39 -21.14 20.58
N ASP A 19 -27.05 -21.11 20.51
CA ASP A 19 -26.33 -20.51 19.38
C ASP A 19 -26.38 -21.35 18.08
N GLN A 20 -26.91 -22.58 18.11
CA GLN A 20 -26.99 -23.44 16.92
C GLN A 20 -28.27 -23.27 16.08
N GLU A 21 -29.29 -22.57 16.57
CA GLU A 21 -30.55 -22.41 15.80
C GLU A 21 -30.89 -20.99 15.31
N GLU A 22 -30.19 -19.92 15.72
CA GLU A 22 -30.38 -18.60 15.09
C GLU A 22 -29.11 -17.73 15.06
N ASP A 23 -28.23 -17.95 14.08
CA ASP A 23 -27.45 -16.83 13.49
C ASP A 23 -27.37 -16.95 11.97
N SER A 24 -28.51 -16.75 11.32
CA SER A 24 -28.57 -16.11 10.01
C SER A 24 -29.10 -14.68 10.17
N GLY A 25 -28.60 -13.95 11.17
CA GLY A 25 -28.72 -12.50 11.19
C GLY A 25 -27.94 -11.91 10.01
N PRO A 26 -28.31 -10.74 9.48
CA PRO A 26 -27.51 -10.09 8.46
C PRO A 26 -26.20 -9.68 9.14
N VAL A 27 -25.15 -10.47 8.95
CA VAL A 27 -23.78 -10.04 9.23
C VAL A 27 -23.64 -8.72 8.49
N ASP A 28 -23.58 -7.62 9.23
CA ASP A 28 -23.41 -6.29 8.66
C ASP A 28 -22.13 -6.34 7.83
N LYS A 29 -22.30 -6.46 6.51
CA LYS A 29 -21.20 -6.45 5.55
C LYS A 29 -20.75 -5.00 5.47
N ILE A 30 -19.96 -4.57 6.46
CA ILE A 30 -19.47 -3.20 6.63
C ILE A 30 -18.75 -2.69 5.36
N PHE A 31 -18.36 -3.57 4.42
CA PHE A 31 -17.73 -3.20 3.16
C PHE A 31 -18.31 -3.84 1.89
N SER A 32 -19.57 -4.25 1.83
CA SER A 32 -20.16 -4.65 0.55
C SER A 32 -20.61 -3.43 -0.25
N ARG A 33 -19.68 -2.82 -0.98
CA ARG A 33 -20.01 -1.97 -2.15
C ARG A 33 -20.99 -2.78 -3.00
N ARG A 34 -22.24 -2.32 -3.20
CA ARG A 34 -23.29 -3.04 -3.94
C ARG A 34 -22.75 -3.49 -5.30
N ILE A 35 -22.29 -4.74 -5.41
CA ILE A 35 -21.91 -5.35 -6.67
C ILE A 35 -23.21 -5.52 -7.45
N ARG A 36 -23.29 -4.89 -8.63
CA ARG A 36 -24.43 -5.07 -9.54
C ARG A 36 -24.50 -6.56 -9.92
N ARG A 37 -25.69 -7.16 -9.87
CA ARG A 37 -25.91 -8.56 -10.32
C ARG A 37 -25.30 -8.73 -11.71
N GLY A 38 -24.26 -9.55 -11.82
CA GLY A 38 -23.54 -9.84 -13.07
C GLY A 38 -22.05 -9.48 -13.09
N GLN A 39 -21.51 -8.79 -12.09
CA GLN A 39 -20.06 -8.59 -11.95
C GLN A 39 -19.46 -9.62 -10.99
N THR A 40 -18.46 -10.37 -11.45
CA THR A 40 -17.58 -11.15 -10.58
C THR A 40 -16.79 -10.17 -9.70
N PRO A 41 -16.68 -10.41 -8.39
CA PRO A 41 -15.82 -9.57 -7.55
C PRO A 41 -14.39 -9.65 -8.06
N GLU A 42 -13.76 -8.49 -8.24
CA GLU A 42 -12.32 -8.40 -8.53
C GLU A 42 -11.56 -8.83 -7.26
N VAL A 43 -11.24 -10.13 -7.18
CA VAL A 43 -10.41 -10.68 -6.12
C VAL A 43 -8.96 -10.37 -6.48
N LYS A 44 -8.32 -9.51 -5.69
CA LYS A 44 -6.89 -9.23 -5.82
C LYS A 44 -6.14 -9.99 -4.74
N GLU A 45 -5.13 -10.77 -5.13
CA GLU A 45 -4.21 -11.41 -4.18
C GLU A 45 -3.50 -10.32 -3.36
N TYR A 46 -3.58 -10.43 -2.04
CA TYR A 46 -2.92 -9.53 -1.11
C TYR A 46 -1.76 -10.27 -0.44
N ASP A 47 -0.54 -9.77 -0.63
CA ASP A 47 0.64 -10.35 0.00
C ASP A 47 0.76 -9.88 1.46
N PHE A 48 0.25 -10.69 2.38
CA PHE A 48 0.33 -10.44 3.83
C PHE A 48 1.78 -10.40 4.35
N LYS A 49 2.77 -10.93 3.61
CA LYS A 49 4.19 -10.88 4.01
C LYS A 49 4.83 -9.54 3.67
N ARG A 50 4.25 -8.78 2.73
CA ARG A 50 4.70 -7.44 2.32
C ARG A 50 3.53 -6.46 2.38
N PRO A 51 3.06 -6.07 3.57
CA PRO A 51 2.01 -5.06 3.67
C PRO A 51 2.46 -3.78 2.97
N GLU A 52 1.66 -3.28 2.02
CA GLU A 52 1.89 -2.01 1.34
C GLU A 52 1.95 -0.89 2.40
N ARG A 53 3.18 -0.44 2.72
CA ARG A 53 3.42 0.60 3.72
C ARG A 53 2.89 1.96 3.27
N VAL A 54 2.76 2.16 1.96
CA VAL A 54 2.29 3.41 1.34
C VAL A 54 0.94 3.16 0.69
N SER A 55 -0.08 3.94 1.05
CA SER A 55 -1.41 3.78 0.46
C SER A 55 -1.42 4.19 -1.02
N LYS A 56 -2.40 3.68 -1.77
CA LYS A 56 -2.57 4.03 -3.20
C LYS A 56 -2.75 5.52 -3.43
N ASP A 57 -3.41 6.22 -2.52
CA ASP A 57 -3.59 7.67 -2.62
C ASP A 57 -2.26 8.40 -2.41
N GLN A 58 -1.43 7.94 -1.47
CA GLN A 58 -0.09 8.50 -1.26
C GLN A 58 0.81 8.23 -2.48
N MET A 59 0.75 7.04 -3.08
CA MET A 59 1.48 6.74 -4.32
C MET A 59 1.06 7.67 -5.47
N ARG A 60 -0.24 7.97 -5.59
CA ARG A 60 -0.76 8.92 -6.59
C ARG A 60 -0.24 10.33 -6.33
N SER A 61 -0.24 10.77 -5.07
CA SER A 61 0.32 12.07 -4.68
C SER A 61 1.81 12.18 -5.03
N ILE A 62 2.60 11.14 -4.76
CA ILE A 62 4.03 11.08 -5.12
C ILE A 62 4.21 11.18 -6.63
N GLN A 63 3.39 10.48 -7.42
CA GLN A 63 3.43 10.56 -8.87
C GLN A 63 3.16 12.00 -9.36
N THR A 64 2.09 12.64 -8.89
CA THR A 64 1.77 14.03 -9.27
C THR A 64 2.87 15.01 -8.88
N LEU A 65 3.49 14.82 -7.72
CA LEU A 65 4.63 15.61 -7.27
C LEU A 65 5.82 15.46 -8.23
N HIS A 66 6.18 14.23 -8.60
CA HIS A 66 7.29 13.97 -9.52
C HIS A 66 7.01 14.46 -10.95
N GLU A 67 5.76 14.39 -11.42
CA GLU A 67 5.39 14.97 -12.72
C GLU A 67 5.56 16.49 -12.75
N THR A 68 5.27 17.17 -11.63
CA THR A 68 5.47 18.61 -11.50
C THR A 68 6.96 18.94 -11.45
N PHE A 69 7.73 18.20 -10.65
CA PHE A 69 9.19 18.32 -10.59
C PHE A 69 9.84 18.11 -11.97
N ALA A 70 9.47 17.06 -12.70
CA ALA A 70 10.02 16.74 -14.02
C ALA A 70 9.84 17.88 -15.02
N ARG A 71 8.66 18.53 -15.04
CA ARG A 71 8.40 19.70 -15.90
C ARG A 71 9.32 20.87 -15.55
N SER A 72 9.41 21.21 -14.27
CA SER A 72 10.26 22.33 -13.80
C SER A 72 11.75 22.06 -14.02
N PHE A 73 12.20 20.83 -13.71
CA PHE A 73 13.57 20.40 -13.90
C PHE A 73 13.96 20.38 -15.38
N GLY A 74 13.11 19.84 -16.25
CA GLY A 74 13.34 19.85 -17.69
C GLY A 74 13.47 21.26 -18.28
N ALA A 75 12.62 22.21 -17.82
CA ALA A 75 12.72 23.61 -18.22
C ALA A 75 14.03 24.26 -17.75
N SER A 76 14.43 24.04 -16.49
CA SER A 76 15.68 24.55 -15.93
C SER A 76 16.91 24.00 -16.66
N LEU A 77 16.93 22.68 -16.88
CA LEU A 77 18.01 21.99 -17.56
C LEU A 77 18.12 22.40 -19.03
N SER A 78 16.98 22.61 -19.70
CA SER A 78 16.96 23.14 -21.07
C SER A 78 17.61 24.52 -21.15
N GLY A 79 17.31 25.40 -20.18
CA GLY A 79 17.93 26.72 -20.07
C GLY A 79 19.44 26.64 -19.81
N PHE A 80 19.86 25.74 -18.93
CA PHE A 80 21.26 25.51 -18.58
C PHE A 80 22.09 24.98 -19.78
N LEU A 81 21.56 23.98 -20.49
CA LEU A 81 22.24 23.33 -21.62
C LEU A 81 22.04 24.05 -22.97
N ARG A 82 21.16 25.06 -23.02
CA ARG A 82 20.74 25.73 -24.26
C ARG A 82 20.25 24.77 -25.35
N THR A 83 19.59 23.70 -24.93
CA THR A 83 19.05 22.63 -25.81
C THR A 83 17.67 22.23 -25.28
N ILE A 84 16.77 21.78 -26.16
CA ILE A 84 15.45 21.30 -25.74
C ILE A 84 15.61 19.96 -25.00
N VAL A 85 15.25 19.92 -23.73
CA VAL A 85 15.26 18.70 -22.90
C VAL A 85 13.83 18.41 -22.44
N GLU A 86 13.36 17.19 -22.73
CA GLU A 86 12.08 16.68 -22.24
C GLU A 86 12.31 15.65 -21.13
N VAL A 87 11.70 15.89 -19.96
CA VAL A 87 11.81 14.98 -18.80
C VAL A 87 10.41 14.48 -18.45
N LYS A 88 10.28 13.15 -18.35
CA LYS A 88 9.02 12.45 -18.06
C LYS A 88 9.22 11.44 -16.94
N VAL A 89 8.21 11.28 -16.09
CA VAL A 89 8.18 10.21 -15.08
C VAL A 89 7.89 8.89 -15.79
N ALA A 90 8.82 7.93 -15.71
CA ALA A 90 8.66 6.63 -16.35
C ALA A 90 7.75 5.69 -15.54
N HIS A 91 8.03 5.57 -14.24
CA HIS A 91 7.26 4.72 -13.34
C HIS A 91 7.45 5.15 -11.89
N VAL A 92 6.44 4.88 -11.05
CA VAL A 92 6.49 5.09 -9.60
C VAL A 92 6.06 3.78 -8.95
N ALA A 93 6.97 3.17 -8.18
CA ALA A 93 6.73 1.91 -7.50
C ALA A 93 7.39 1.90 -6.12
N GLN A 94 6.80 1.11 -5.23
CA GLN A 94 7.42 0.77 -3.96
C GLN A 94 8.29 -0.48 -4.15
N MET A 95 9.54 -0.41 -3.71
CA MET A 95 10.47 -1.55 -3.71
C MET A 95 11.36 -1.51 -2.46
N THR A 96 12.00 -2.63 -2.14
CA THR A 96 13.00 -2.68 -1.06
C THR A 96 14.31 -2.03 -1.50
N TYR A 97 15.11 -1.56 -0.55
CA TYR A 97 16.42 -0.97 -0.86
C TYR A 97 17.37 -1.94 -1.57
N TYR A 98 17.34 -3.21 -1.17
CA TYR A 98 18.16 -4.25 -1.82
C TYR A 98 17.77 -4.45 -3.28
N GLU A 99 16.46 -4.51 -3.59
CA GLU A 99 15.96 -4.60 -4.96
C GLU A 99 16.44 -3.39 -5.79
N LEU A 100 16.34 -2.16 -5.24
CA LEU A 100 16.85 -0.95 -5.89
C LEU A 100 18.34 -1.08 -6.25
N ILE A 101 19.21 -1.32 -5.28
CA ILE A 101 20.67 -1.39 -5.51
C ILE A 101 21.04 -2.52 -6.48
N SER A 102 20.36 -3.66 -6.40
CA SER A 102 20.60 -4.80 -7.31
C SER A 102 20.17 -4.53 -8.75
N SER A 103 19.27 -3.56 -8.97
CA SER A 103 18.75 -3.21 -10.30
C SER A 103 19.58 -2.17 -11.05
N LEU A 104 20.55 -1.52 -10.38
CA LEU A 104 21.36 -0.47 -10.98
C LEU A 104 22.48 -1.05 -11.86
N PRO A 105 22.79 -0.41 -12.99
CA PRO A 105 23.94 -0.80 -13.83
C PRO A 105 25.27 -0.52 -13.13
N ASN A 106 26.34 -1.18 -13.56
CA ASN A 106 27.69 -0.94 -13.07
C ASN A 106 28.61 -0.57 -14.25
N PRO A 107 29.11 0.67 -14.35
CA PRO A 107 29.00 1.76 -13.37
C PRO A 107 27.64 2.49 -13.41
N THR A 108 27.28 3.13 -12.28
CA THR A 108 26.13 4.03 -12.17
C THR A 108 26.53 5.33 -11.45
N SER A 109 25.85 6.42 -11.77
CA SER A 109 25.89 7.64 -10.95
C SER A 109 24.86 7.47 -9.83
N PHE A 110 25.32 7.40 -8.58
CA PHE A 110 24.46 7.23 -7.42
C PHE A 110 24.81 8.29 -6.37
N ASN A 111 23.89 9.20 -6.12
CA ASN A 111 24.11 10.39 -5.31
C ASN A 111 23.16 10.38 -4.11
N LEU A 112 23.68 10.72 -2.93
CA LEU A 112 22.91 10.86 -1.72
C LEU A 112 22.63 12.34 -1.47
N ILE A 113 21.37 12.68 -1.27
CA ILE A 113 20.88 14.04 -1.05
C ILE A 113 20.24 14.11 0.33
N GLU A 114 20.64 15.10 1.12
CA GLU A 114 20.02 15.45 2.40
C GLU A 114 19.13 16.66 2.17
N ALA A 115 17.89 16.62 2.70
CA ALA A 115 16.93 17.70 2.55
C ALA A 115 16.54 18.18 3.95
N ASP A 116 16.90 19.42 4.29
CA ASP A 116 16.80 19.95 5.66
C ASP A 116 15.36 19.93 6.23
N GLU A 117 14.35 20.07 5.37
CA GLU A 117 12.94 20.08 5.76
C GLU A 117 12.35 18.66 5.94
N PHE A 118 13.07 17.62 5.53
CA PHE A 118 12.62 16.24 5.60
C PHE A 118 13.56 15.39 6.45
N GLU A 119 12.99 14.62 7.37
CA GLU A 119 13.76 13.62 8.09
C GLU A 119 14.12 12.47 7.14
N GLY A 120 15.37 12.41 6.70
CA GLY A 120 15.90 11.29 5.93
C GLY A 120 16.88 11.67 4.83
N ARG A 121 17.16 10.70 3.95
CA ARG A 121 18.06 10.84 2.81
C ARG A 121 17.38 10.37 1.54
N LEU A 122 17.57 11.13 0.47
CA LEU A 122 17.10 10.83 -0.88
C LEU A 122 18.27 10.29 -1.72
N CYS A 123 18.00 9.36 -2.63
CA CYS A 123 18.98 8.84 -3.56
C CYS A 123 18.62 9.24 -4.99
N LEU A 124 19.59 9.69 -5.79
CA LEU A 124 19.44 10.11 -7.19
C LEU A 124 20.50 9.51 -8.11
#